data_AF-A0A5N9HUR7-F1
#
_entry.id   AF-A0A5N9HUR7-F1
#
_cell.length_a   1.000
_cell.length_b   1.000
_cell.length_c   1.000
_cell.angle_alpha   90.00
_cell.angle_beta   90.00
_cell.angle_gamma   90.00
#
_symmetry.space_group_name_H-M   'P 1'
#
loop_
_entity.id
_entity.type
_entity.pdbx_description
1 polymer ?
#
loop_
_entity_poly.entity_id
_entity_poly.type
_entity_poly.pdbx_seq_one_letter_code
_entity_poly.pdbx_strand_id
1 'polypeptide(L)'
;NVTAVWLGVMIGLNVQTSFLTPPFGFALFYLRGVAPAIVKTIEMYKGVIAFIILQLVAIGIVAANPGLVNYLPNRVSMTSPTAPPPRNPKLQYCIEEYVNDKFSRNSAIIRQAVETARNLDTSYLPKKLSTVIEKSFDHADNAIPLLDEAFRAEASVQDNAVPYRPIHRKVRRIENNVRKLSEEIDKLVVVNKRLDPNEDAAQKSKLDARISVLKQEQQELTSQIPADWGQVHKEFSVLTKAELAARKKYRRTVDSAYSPVTDLIELIEATEVFNKLETELDDLRDQVVNGANSEDMIEPLKTLAKQFGSIKGASKIKSQISKARRALSKKTPKIEKAISHLDEASVIYDEQRLWRERAVIELLPGIKVYEQAIRGTIGLRLQKRLAKTEALYVAACTSGHRDISLHF
;
A
#
# COMPACT_ATOMS: atom_id res chain seq x y z
N ASN A 1 -16.97 -0.52 -1.47
CA ASN A 1 -16.38 0.48 -0.56
C ASN A 1 -17.05 1.83 -0.77
N VAL A 2 -17.93 2.23 0.14
CA VAL A 2 -18.50 3.59 0.16
C VAL A 2 -17.41 4.55 0.65
N THR A 3 -17.08 5.57 -0.14
CA THR A 3 -16.10 6.59 0.26
C THR A 3 -16.79 7.67 1.10
N ALA A 4 -16.08 8.29 2.03
CA ALA A 4 -16.61 9.41 2.81
C ALA A 4 -17.03 10.58 1.90
N VAL A 5 -16.30 10.79 0.80
CA VAL A 5 -16.61 11.82 -0.20
C VAL A 5 -17.94 11.53 -0.90
N TRP A 6 -18.14 10.31 -1.40
CA TRP A 6 -19.41 9.92 -2.02
C TRP A 6 -20.57 10.04 -1.03
N LEU A 7 -20.39 9.59 0.22
CA LEU A 7 -21.42 9.70 1.25
C LEU A 7 -21.76 11.17 1.54
N GLY A 8 -20.75 12.03 1.66
CA GLY A 8 -20.93 13.47 1.87
C GLY A 8 -21.69 14.13 0.72
N VAL A 9 -21.37 13.79 -0.54
CA VAL A 9 -22.10 14.30 -1.70
C VAL A 9 -23.54 13.78 -1.73
N MET A 10 -23.77 12.50 -1.44
CA MET A 10 -25.12 11.94 -1.36
C MET A 10 -25.96 12.61 -0.26
N ILE A 11 -25.38 12.84 0.92
CA ILE A 11 -26.04 13.59 1.99
C ILE A 11 -26.33 15.02 1.53
N GLY A 12 -25.36 15.69 0.90
CA GLY A 12 -25.53 17.05 0.38
C GLY A 12 -26.67 17.16 -0.65
N LEU A 13 -26.73 16.25 -1.62
CA LEU A 13 -27.80 16.19 -2.61
C LEU A 13 -29.16 15.93 -1.97
N ASN A 14 -29.21 15.02 -0.98
CA ASN A 14 -30.43 14.72 -0.25
C ASN A 14 -30.92 15.91 0.58
N VAL A 15 -30.01 16.59 1.29
CA VAL A 15 -30.31 17.80 2.07
C VAL A 15 -30.75 18.95 1.14
N GLN A 16 -30.11 19.14 -0.01
CA GLN A 16 -30.53 20.12 -1.01
C GLN A 16 -31.96 19.85 -1.50
N THR A 17 -32.31 18.59 -1.73
CA THR A 17 -33.69 18.18 -2.10
C THR A 17 -34.68 18.56 -1.00
N SER A 18 -34.29 18.39 0.27
CA SER A 18 -35.14 18.70 1.42
C SER A 18 -35.53 20.18 1.53
N PHE A 19 -34.72 21.10 0.99
CA PHE A 19 -35.04 22.54 0.92
C PHE A 19 -36.16 22.90 -0.07
N LEU A 20 -36.52 21.98 -0.97
CA LEU A 20 -37.63 22.16 -1.93
C LEU A 20 -38.93 21.51 -1.46
N THR A 21 -38.87 20.57 -0.52
CA THR A 21 -40.01 19.78 -0.02
C THR A 21 -40.49 20.27 1.36
N PRO A 22 -41.80 20.45 1.61
CA PRO A 22 -42.33 20.72 2.95
C PRO A 22 -41.97 19.61 3.96
N PRO A 23 -41.80 19.93 5.26
CA PRO A 23 -41.98 21.22 5.94
C PRO A 23 -40.73 22.14 5.95
N PHE A 24 -39.59 21.67 5.43
CA PHE A 24 -38.31 22.42 5.40
C PHE A 24 -38.12 23.28 4.13
N GLY A 25 -39.20 23.49 3.37
CA GLY A 25 -39.22 24.22 2.10
C GLY A 25 -38.99 25.73 2.22
N PHE A 26 -37.94 26.19 2.90
CA PHE A 26 -37.64 27.60 3.13
C PHE A 26 -37.63 28.42 1.84
N ALA A 27 -37.10 27.86 0.75
CA ALA A 27 -37.10 28.51 -0.56
C ALA A 27 -38.54 28.75 -1.08
N LEU A 28 -39.44 27.81 -0.82
CA LEU A 28 -40.83 27.88 -1.24
C LEU A 28 -41.66 28.84 -0.34
N PHE A 29 -41.34 28.90 0.96
CA PHE A 29 -41.88 29.93 1.86
C PHE A 29 -41.36 31.34 1.56
N TYR A 30 -40.08 31.47 1.15
CA TYR A 30 -39.52 32.74 0.69
C TYR A 30 -40.23 33.22 -0.57
N LEU A 31 -40.42 32.34 -1.56
CA LEU A 31 -41.20 32.63 -2.76
C LEU A 31 -42.63 33.07 -2.45
N ARG A 32 -43.27 32.48 -1.43
CA ARG A 32 -44.59 32.94 -0.97
C ARG A 32 -44.58 34.39 -0.47
N GLY A 33 -43.48 34.85 0.13
CA GLY A 33 -43.32 36.21 0.65
C GLY A 33 -43.20 37.29 -0.43
N VAL A 34 -42.72 36.93 -1.62
CA VAL A 34 -42.59 37.84 -2.78
C VAL A 34 -43.64 37.61 -3.87
N ALA A 35 -44.34 36.47 -3.87
CA ALA A 35 -45.35 36.14 -4.87
C ALA A 35 -46.67 36.94 -4.66
N PRO A 36 -47.30 37.46 -5.72
CA PRO A 36 -48.60 38.12 -5.64
C PRO A 36 -49.67 37.19 -5.08
N ALA A 37 -50.66 37.72 -4.37
CA ALA A 37 -51.71 36.94 -3.70
C ALA A 37 -52.57 36.07 -4.64
N ILE A 38 -52.50 36.32 -5.97
CA ILE A 38 -53.16 35.52 -6.99
C ILE A 38 -52.55 34.12 -7.15
N VAL A 39 -51.25 33.97 -6.86
CA VAL A 39 -50.54 32.69 -6.97
C VAL A 39 -50.79 31.87 -5.72
N LYS A 40 -51.48 30.74 -5.87
CA LYS A 40 -51.81 29.87 -4.73
C LYS A 40 -50.59 29.04 -4.34
N THR A 41 -50.47 28.71 -3.05
CA THR A 41 -49.38 27.85 -2.55
C THR A 41 -49.30 26.49 -3.26
N ILE A 42 -50.46 25.95 -3.66
CA ILE A 42 -50.57 24.70 -4.42
C ILE A 42 -49.95 24.83 -5.82
N GLU A 43 -50.05 25.99 -6.46
CA GLU A 43 -49.46 26.23 -7.79
C GLU A 43 -47.93 26.28 -7.70
N MET A 44 -47.39 26.88 -6.63
CA MET A 44 -45.95 26.83 -6.33
C MET A 44 -45.48 25.40 -6.05
N TYR A 45 -46.26 24.61 -5.31
CA TYR A 45 -45.94 23.19 -5.09
C TYR A 45 -45.97 22.38 -6.39
N LYS A 46 -46.94 22.61 -7.27
CA LYS A 46 -46.97 21.94 -8.58
C LYS A 46 -45.75 22.32 -9.44
N GLY A 47 -45.33 23.58 -9.40
CA GLY A 47 -44.13 24.03 -10.10
C GLY A 47 -42.84 23.37 -9.60
N VAL A 48 -42.69 23.22 -8.27
CA VAL A 48 -41.47 22.65 -7.69
C VAL A 48 -41.34 21.14 -7.91
N ILE A 49 -42.45 20.41 -8.13
CA ILE A 49 -42.43 18.96 -8.38
C ILE A 49 -41.49 18.61 -9.55
N ALA A 50 -41.48 19.39 -10.62
CA ALA A 50 -40.58 19.17 -11.75
C ALA A 50 -39.09 19.20 -11.32
N PHE A 51 -38.73 20.15 -10.45
CA PHE A 51 -37.37 20.27 -9.92
C PHE A 51 -37.02 19.16 -8.91
N ILE A 52 -37.99 18.74 -8.08
CA ILE A 52 -37.80 17.59 -7.18
C ILE A 52 -37.53 16.31 -7.99
N ILE A 53 -38.28 16.08 -9.07
CA ILE A 53 -38.05 14.94 -9.96
C ILE A 53 -36.64 15.00 -10.57
N LEU A 54 -36.21 16.15 -11.08
CA LEU A 54 -34.85 16.33 -11.60
C LEU A 54 -33.79 16.03 -10.53
N GLN A 55 -34.01 16.47 -9.29
CA GLN A 55 -33.09 16.23 -8.19
C GLN A 55 -33.05 14.74 -7.78
N LEU A 56 -34.20 14.06 -7.76
CA LEU A 56 -34.26 12.60 -7.52
C LEU A 56 -33.55 11.82 -8.64
N VAL A 57 -33.69 12.25 -9.89
CA VAL A 57 -32.93 11.69 -11.02
C VAL A 57 -31.43 11.89 -10.82
N ALA A 58 -31.00 13.09 -10.43
CA ALA A 58 -29.59 13.37 -10.14
C ALA A 58 -29.05 12.48 -9.00
N ILE A 59 -29.81 12.31 -7.91
CA ILE A 59 -29.49 11.37 -6.82
C ILE A 59 -29.38 9.95 -7.37
N GLY A 60 -30.31 9.51 -8.21
CA GLY A 60 -30.27 8.19 -8.84
C GLY A 60 -29.02 7.96 -9.68
N ILE A 61 -28.62 8.96 -10.49
CA ILE A 61 -27.41 8.90 -11.32
C ILE A 61 -26.15 8.81 -10.45
N VAL A 62 -26.02 9.66 -9.43
CA VAL A 62 -24.86 9.67 -8.53
C VAL A 62 -24.80 8.42 -7.66
N ALA A 63 -25.96 7.89 -7.27
CA ALA A 63 -26.06 6.64 -6.53
C ALA A 63 -25.61 5.44 -7.36
N ALA A 64 -26.02 5.39 -8.63
CA ALA A 64 -25.66 4.31 -9.55
C ALA A 64 -24.20 4.39 -10.03
N ASN A 65 -23.63 5.60 -10.14
CA ASN A 65 -22.26 5.80 -10.60
C ASN A 65 -21.40 6.60 -9.60
N PRO A 66 -20.88 5.93 -8.56
CA PRO A 66 -19.96 6.52 -7.57
C PRO A 66 -18.68 7.09 -8.18
N GLY A 67 -18.29 6.60 -9.36
CA GLY A 67 -17.12 7.07 -10.09
C GLY A 67 -17.20 8.55 -10.42
N LEU A 68 -18.40 9.10 -10.67
CA LEU A 68 -18.62 10.51 -10.95
C LEU A 68 -18.14 11.41 -9.80
N VAL A 69 -18.37 10.99 -8.57
CA VAL A 69 -18.00 11.76 -7.37
C VAL A 69 -16.53 11.56 -7.02
N ASN A 70 -16.04 10.32 -7.12
CA ASN A 70 -14.71 9.98 -6.64
C ASN A 70 -13.59 10.31 -7.64
N TYR A 71 -13.89 10.36 -8.95
CA TYR A 71 -12.88 10.51 -9.98
C TYR A 71 -12.10 11.80 -9.89
N LEU A 72 -12.78 12.94 -9.79
CA LEU A 72 -12.10 14.24 -9.76
C LEU A 72 -11.21 14.39 -8.51
N PRO A 73 -11.69 14.10 -7.28
CA PRO A 73 -10.83 14.08 -6.08
C PRO A 73 -9.63 13.13 -6.21
N ASN A 74 -9.86 11.91 -6.71
CA ASN A 74 -8.77 10.94 -6.91
C ASN A 74 -7.77 11.42 -7.94
N ARG A 75 -8.21 12.01 -9.06
CA ARG A 75 -7.34 12.58 -10.09
C ARG A 75 -6.47 13.68 -9.53
N VAL A 76 -7.04 14.62 -8.78
CA VAL A 76 -6.29 15.71 -8.14
C VAL A 76 -5.28 15.15 -7.13
N SER A 77 -5.69 14.19 -6.30
CA SER A 77 -4.81 13.57 -5.30
C SER A 77 -3.66 12.76 -5.91
N MET A 78 -3.91 11.98 -6.97
CA MET A 78 -2.91 11.09 -7.58
C MET A 78 -1.94 11.84 -8.51
N THR A 79 -2.31 13.02 -8.99
CA THR A 79 -1.45 13.86 -9.85
C THR A 79 -0.71 14.96 -9.08
N SER A 80 -0.99 15.14 -7.80
CA SER A 80 -0.35 16.16 -6.97
C SER A 80 1.10 15.77 -6.60
N PRO A 81 1.94 16.75 -6.21
CA PRO A 81 3.27 16.47 -5.64
C PRO A 81 3.22 15.66 -4.33
N THR A 82 2.08 15.69 -3.63
CA THR A 82 1.81 15.00 -2.37
C THR A 82 1.09 13.66 -2.58
N ALA A 83 1.07 13.15 -3.83
CA ALA A 83 0.42 11.89 -4.15
C ALA A 83 0.95 10.73 -3.30
N PRO A 84 0.08 9.80 -2.88
CA PRO A 84 0.51 8.61 -2.16
C PRO A 84 1.48 7.79 -3.01
N PRO A 85 2.50 7.15 -2.40
CA PRO A 85 3.45 6.36 -3.15
C PRO A 85 2.77 5.14 -3.80
N PRO A 86 3.22 4.70 -4.99
CA PRO A 86 2.70 3.52 -5.68
C PRO A 86 2.69 2.25 -4.82
N ARG A 87 3.57 2.15 -3.82
CA ARG A 87 3.63 1.02 -2.86
C ARG A 87 2.44 0.96 -1.89
N ASN A 88 1.58 1.97 -1.84
CA ASN A 88 0.42 2.01 -0.94
C ASN A 88 -0.49 0.78 -1.16
N PRO A 89 -0.84 0.01 -0.10
CA PRO A 89 -1.70 -1.17 -0.21
C PRO A 89 -3.04 -0.93 -0.89
N LYS A 90 -3.64 0.26 -0.73
CA LYS A 90 -4.94 0.62 -1.32
C LYS A 90 -4.90 0.76 -2.84
N LEU A 91 -3.73 1.05 -3.41
CA LEU A 91 -3.56 1.27 -4.86
C LEU A 91 -3.20 -0.01 -5.61
N GLN A 92 -2.76 -1.05 -4.89
CA GLN A 92 -2.13 -2.21 -5.52
C GLN A 92 -3.01 -2.94 -6.52
N TYR A 93 -4.30 -3.05 -6.22
CA TYR A 93 -5.24 -3.67 -7.14
C TYR A 93 -5.24 -2.96 -8.50
N CYS A 94 -5.41 -1.64 -8.51
CA CYS A 94 -5.43 -0.86 -9.75
C CYS A 94 -4.07 -0.76 -10.45
N ILE A 95 -2.97 -0.81 -9.68
CA ILE A 95 -1.62 -0.89 -10.23
C ILE A 95 -1.42 -2.25 -10.91
N GLU A 96 -1.87 -3.34 -10.30
CA GLU A 96 -1.80 -4.69 -10.88
C GLU A 96 -2.64 -4.80 -12.15
N GLU A 97 -3.85 -4.24 -12.18
CA GLU A 97 -4.69 -4.12 -13.39
C GLU A 97 -3.98 -3.35 -14.51
N TYR A 98 -3.38 -2.20 -14.19
CA TYR A 98 -2.60 -1.42 -15.15
C TYR A 98 -1.42 -2.22 -15.71
N VAL A 99 -0.65 -2.86 -14.83
CA VAL A 99 0.52 -3.65 -15.22
C VAL A 99 0.11 -4.88 -16.05
N ASN A 100 -1.03 -5.49 -15.74
CA ASN A 100 -1.56 -6.62 -16.50
C ASN A 100 -1.88 -6.24 -17.96
N ASP A 101 -2.53 -5.09 -18.18
CA ASP A 101 -2.75 -4.54 -19.54
C ASP A 101 -1.41 -4.26 -20.24
N LYS A 102 -0.41 -3.74 -19.52
CA LYS A 102 0.92 -3.50 -20.08
C LYS A 102 1.66 -4.79 -20.43
N PHE A 103 1.62 -5.80 -19.59
CA PHE A 103 2.23 -7.10 -19.89
C PHE A 103 1.56 -7.76 -21.09
N SER A 104 0.25 -7.68 -21.20
CA SER A 104 -0.50 -8.24 -22.34
C SER A 104 -0.06 -7.64 -23.68
N ARG A 105 0.32 -6.36 -23.70
CA ARG A 105 0.77 -5.64 -24.92
C ARG A 105 2.28 -5.73 -25.15
N ASN A 106 3.08 -5.74 -24.09
CA ASN A 106 4.54 -5.52 -24.16
C ASN A 106 5.37 -6.72 -23.63
N SER A 107 4.77 -7.89 -23.42
CA SER A 107 5.46 -9.06 -22.85
C SER A 107 6.76 -9.41 -23.57
N ALA A 108 6.78 -9.40 -24.91
CA ALA A 108 7.96 -9.69 -25.71
C ALA A 108 9.11 -8.70 -25.45
N ILE A 109 8.79 -7.40 -25.36
CA ILE A 109 9.78 -6.33 -25.09
C ILE A 109 10.41 -6.52 -23.71
N ILE A 110 9.60 -6.87 -22.71
CA ILE A 110 10.07 -7.05 -21.33
C ILE A 110 10.96 -8.29 -21.24
N ARG A 111 10.56 -9.41 -21.85
CA ARG A 111 11.40 -10.63 -21.92
C ARG A 111 12.73 -10.36 -22.62
N GLN A 112 12.69 -9.68 -23.76
CA GLN A 112 13.89 -9.30 -24.51
C GLN A 112 14.80 -8.37 -23.68
N ALA A 113 14.24 -7.44 -22.91
CA ALA A 113 15.02 -6.58 -22.02
C ALA A 113 15.72 -7.39 -20.91
N VAL A 114 15.05 -8.39 -20.32
CA VAL A 114 15.66 -9.29 -19.34
C VAL A 114 16.78 -10.11 -19.98
N GLU A 115 16.55 -10.71 -21.15
CA GLU A 115 17.58 -11.48 -21.87
C GLU A 115 18.80 -10.62 -22.23
N THR A 116 18.57 -9.40 -22.71
CA THR A 116 19.64 -8.45 -23.03
C THR A 116 20.43 -8.10 -21.76
N ALA A 117 19.75 -7.88 -20.64
CA ALA A 117 20.40 -7.57 -19.37
C ALA A 117 21.21 -8.76 -18.80
N ARG A 118 20.75 -10.00 -19.01
CA ARG A 118 21.47 -11.22 -18.62
C ARG A 118 22.79 -11.39 -19.37
N ASN A 119 22.89 -10.86 -20.58
CA ASN A 119 24.11 -10.93 -21.39
C ASN A 119 25.15 -9.87 -21.04
N LEU A 120 24.85 -8.95 -20.11
CA LEU A 120 25.82 -7.97 -19.63
C LEU A 120 26.91 -8.68 -18.82
N ASP A 121 28.18 -8.35 -19.09
CA ASP A 121 29.29 -8.88 -18.31
C ASP A 121 29.22 -8.38 -16.87
N THR A 122 29.02 -9.31 -15.93
CA THR A 122 29.04 -9.04 -14.49
C THR A 122 30.13 -9.84 -13.77
N SER A 123 30.99 -10.54 -14.51
CA SER A 123 32.00 -11.46 -13.98
C SER A 123 33.05 -10.78 -13.10
N TYR A 124 33.31 -9.51 -13.36
CA TYR A 124 34.28 -8.68 -12.64
C TYR A 124 33.68 -7.99 -11.40
N LEU A 125 32.37 -8.10 -11.16
CA LEU A 125 31.76 -7.58 -9.95
C LEU A 125 32.08 -8.50 -8.75
N PRO A 126 32.07 -7.96 -7.52
CA PRO A 126 32.09 -8.78 -6.32
C PRO A 126 31.01 -9.86 -6.36
N LYS A 127 31.38 -11.12 -6.07
CA LYS A 127 30.49 -12.31 -6.16
C LYS A 127 29.10 -12.12 -5.53
N LYS A 128 29.03 -11.39 -4.41
CA LYS A 128 27.75 -11.09 -3.75
C LYS A 128 26.84 -10.20 -4.61
N LEU A 129 27.40 -9.22 -5.31
CA LEU A 129 26.66 -8.31 -6.19
C LEU A 129 26.19 -9.03 -7.45
N SER A 130 27.07 -9.80 -8.11
CA SER A 130 26.68 -10.57 -9.31
C SER A 130 25.54 -11.54 -9.02
N THR A 131 25.64 -12.35 -7.95
CA THR A 131 24.57 -13.28 -7.56
C THR A 131 23.24 -12.57 -7.22
N VAL A 132 23.30 -11.38 -6.63
CA VAL A 132 22.09 -10.61 -6.30
C VAL A 132 21.43 -10.07 -7.58
N ILE A 133 22.22 -9.67 -8.57
CA ILE A 133 21.72 -9.18 -9.86
C ILE A 133 21.15 -10.32 -10.72
N GLU A 134 21.86 -11.45 -10.79
CA GLU A 134 21.36 -12.66 -11.47
C GLU A 134 19.99 -13.08 -10.93
N LYS A 135 19.84 -13.14 -9.60
CA LYS A 135 18.54 -13.43 -8.95
C LYS A 135 17.48 -12.37 -9.25
N SER A 136 17.88 -11.12 -9.46
CA SER A 136 16.94 -10.05 -9.82
C SER A 136 16.33 -10.28 -11.20
N PHE A 137 17.13 -10.80 -12.14
CA PHE A 137 16.65 -11.24 -13.46
C PHE A 137 15.73 -12.47 -13.34
N ASP A 138 16.06 -13.45 -12.48
CA ASP A 138 15.20 -14.61 -12.23
C ASP A 138 13.82 -14.18 -11.68
N HIS A 139 13.81 -13.19 -10.79
CA HIS A 139 12.57 -12.62 -10.28
C HIS A 139 11.79 -11.86 -11.38
N ALA A 140 12.48 -11.15 -12.27
CA ALA A 140 11.85 -10.46 -13.39
C ALA A 140 11.15 -11.43 -14.35
N ASP A 141 11.78 -12.58 -14.66
CA ASP A 141 11.18 -13.64 -15.48
C ASP A 141 9.90 -14.22 -14.87
N ASN A 142 9.84 -14.24 -13.54
CA ASN A 142 8.68 -14.70 -12.79
C ASN A 142 7.58 -13.63 -12.60
N ALA A 143 7.79 -12.38 -13.03
CA ALA A 143 6.81 -11.30 -12.80
C ALA A 143 5.47 -11.58 -13.49
N ILE A 144 5.50 -11.89 -14.79
CA ILE A 144 4.30 -12.17 -15.60
C ILE A 144 3.55 -13.42 -15.09
N PRO A 145 4.18 -14.61 -14.98
CA PRO A 145 3.44 -15.82 -14.59
C PRO A 145 2.85 -15.73 -13.17
N LEU A 146 3.50 -15.00 -12.25
CA LEU A 146 2.95 -14.77 -10.91
C LEU A 146 1.78 -13.79 -10.92
N LEU A 147 1.78 -12.80 -11.83
CA LEU A 147 0.63 -11.93 -12.02
C LEU A 147 -0.55 -12.73 -12.58
N ASP A 148 -0.31 -13.58 -13.58
CA ASP A 148 -1.32 -14.49 -14.15
C ASP A 148 -1.87 -15.47 -13.09
N GLU A 149 -1.01 -15.99 -12.21
CA GLU A 149 -1.42 -16.79 -11.04
C GLU A 149 -2.36 -15.99 -10.12
N ALA A 150 -2.05 -14.73 -9.84
CA ALA A 150 -2.88 -13.87 -8.99
C ALA A 150 -4.24 -13.56 -9.61
N PHE A 151 -4.31 -13.26 -10.91
CA PHE A 151 -5.57 -13.02 -11.61
C PHE A 151 -6.42 -14.29 -11.75
N ARG A 152 -5.81 -15.45 -12.00
CA ARG A 152 -6.52 -16.74 -11.98
C ARG A 152 -7.10 -17.06 -10.60
N ALA A 153 -6.35 -16.78 -9.53
CA ALA A 153 -6.85 -16.94 -8.18
C ALA A 153 -8.02 -15.99 -7.88
N GLU A 154 -7.98 -14.74 -8.37
CA GLU A 154 -9.11 -13.80 -8.26
C GLU A 154 -10.34 -14.32 -9.02
N ALA A 155 -10.18 -14.78 -10.25
CA ALA A 155 -11.28 -15.36 -11.03
C ALA A 155 -11.94 -16.52 -10.27
N SER A 156 -11.13 -17.42 -9.69
CA SER A 156 -11.63 -18.53 -8.86
C SER A 156 -12.43 -18.04 -7.65
N VAL A 157 -11.99 -16.96 -6.98
CA VAL A 157 -12.77 -16.35 -5.88
C VAL A 157 -14.08 -15.77 -6.39
N GLN A 158 -14.11 -15.10 -7.54
CA GLN A 158 -15.33 -14.50 -8.10
C GLN A 158 -16.35 -15.57 -8.52
N ASP A 159 -15.91 -16.65 -9.16
CA ASP A 159 -16.79 -17.75 -9.59
C ASP A 159 -17.44 -18.44 -8.38
N ASN A 160 -16.66 -18.67 -7.32
CA ASN A 160 -17.16 -19.28 -6.08
C ASN A 160 -17.92 -18.29 -5.18
N ALA A 161 -17.78 -16.99 -5.39
CA ALA A 161 -18.52 -15.97 -4.65
C ALA A 161 -20.02 -15.98 -4.99
N VAL A 162 -20.40 -16.37 -6.21
CA VAL A 162 -21.80 -16.42 -6.66
C VAL A 162 -22.64 -17.39 -5.81
N PRO A 163 -22.30 -18.68 -5.68
CA PRO A 163 -23.02 -19.62 -4.81
C PRO A 163 -22.81 -19.37 -3.31
N TYR A 164 -21.67 -18.81 -2.92
CA TYR A 164 -21.35 -18.54 -1.51
C TYR A 164 -22.19 -17.39 -0.92
N ARG A 165 -22.43 -16.33 -1.70
CA ARG A 165 -23.05 -15.08 -1.24
C ARG A 165 -24.45 -15.25 -0.60
N PRO A 166 -25.40 -16.04 -1.15
CA PRO A 166 -26.70 -16.25 -0.52
C PRO A 166 -26.60 -16.92 0.86
N ILE A 167 -25.77 -17.95 0.98
CA ILE A 167 -25.56 -18.71 2.22
C ILE A 167 -24.92 -17.80 3.26
N HIS A 168 -23.82 -17.12 2.89
CA HIS A 168 -23.15 -16.17 3.75
C HIS A 168 -24.11 -15.09 4.27
N ARG A 169 -24.91 -14.46 3.39
CA ARG A 169 -25.89 -13.43 3.81
C ARG A 169 -26.94 -13.97 4.78
N LYS A 170 -27.42 -15.20 4.56
CA LYS A 170 -28.38 -15.85 5.48
C LYS A 170 -27.76 -16.04 6.86
N VAL A 171 -26.57 -16.63 6.91
CA VAL A 171 -25.86 -16.89 8.19
C VAL A 171 -25.52 -15.59 8.90
N ARG A 172 -24.97 -14.58 8.20
CA ARG A 172 -24.68 -13.27 8.80
C ARG A 172 -25.92 -12.57 9.35
N ARG A 173 -27.08 -12.73 8.71
CA ARG A 173 -28.35 -12.20 9.23
C ARG A 173 -28.76 -12.89 10.53
N ILE A 174 -28.65 -14.22 10.58
CA ILE A 174 -28.92 -15.02 11.78
C ILE A 174 -27.99 -14.60 12.92
N GLU A 175 -26.68 -14.59 12.68
CA GLU A 175 -25.68 -14.16 13.67
C GLU A 175 -25.92 -12.74 14.18
N ASN A 176 -26.32 -11.82 13.31
CA ASN A 176 -26.67 -10.46 13.72
C ASN A 176 -27.88 -10.42 14.63
N ASN A 177 -28.91 -11.22 14.37
CA ASN A 177 -30.10 -11.31 15.21
C ASN A 177 -29.77 -11.97 16.56
N VAL A 178 -29.00 -13.06 16.54
CA VAL A 178 -28.48 -13.73 17.75
C VAL A 178 -27.69 -12.77 18.62
N ARG A 179 -26.86 -11.91 18.03
CA ARG A 179 -26.11 -10.86 18.75
C ARG A 179 -27.03 -9.81 19.37
N LYS A 180 -28.05 -9.34 18.66
CA LYS A 180 -29.03 -8.39 19.23
C LYS A 180 -29.78 -8.99 20.43
N LEU A 181 -30.19 -10.25 20.33
CA LEU A 181 -30.81 -10.97 21.44
C LEU A 181 -29.83 -11.13 22.60
N SER A 182 -28.56 -11.44 22.33
CA SER A 182 -27.52 -11.50 23.36
C SER A 182 -27.37 -10.17 24.09
N GLU A 183 -27.32 -9.05 23.37
CA GLU A 183 -27.24 -7.71 23.98
C GLU A 183 -28.47 -7.37 24.82
N GLU A 184 -29.67 -7.80 24.41
CA GLU A 184 -30.91 -7.62 25.19
C GLU A 184 -30.89 -8.50 26.45
N ILE A 185 -30.51 -9.77 26.33
CA ILE A 185 -30.35 -10.69 27.45
C ILE A 185 -29.35 -10.11 28.46
N ASP A 186 -28.19 -9.64 28.01
CA ASP A 186 -27.16 -9.09 28.88
C ASP A 186 -27.68 -7.86 29.65
N LYS A 187 -28.42 -6.97 28.99
CA LYS A 187 -29.08 -5.84 29.66
C LYS A 187 -30.06 -6.29 30.73
N LEU A 188 -30.93 -7.25 30.40
CA LEU A 188 -31.92 -7.78 31.35
C LEU A 188 -31.25 -8.49 32.53
N VAL A 189 -30.17 -9.25 32.29
CA VAL A 189 -29.38 -9.90 33.34
C VAL A 189 -28.74 -8.87 34.27
N VAL A 190 -28.19 -7.77 33.72
CA VAL A 190 -27.62 -6.68 34.53
C VAL A 190 -28.70 -6.01 35.38
N VAL A 191 -29.88 -5.73 34.81
CA VAL A 191 -31.01 -5.17 35.57
C VAL A 191 -31.45 -6.14 36.66
N ASN A 192 -31.62 -7.43 36.34
CA ASN A 192 -32.06 -8.43 37.30
C ASN A 192 -31.08 -8.58 38.48
N LYS A 193 -29.76 -8.50 38.22
CA LYS A 193 -28.73 -8.53 39.26
C LYS A 193 -28.78 -7.34 40.22
N ARG A 194 -29.31 -6.18 39.80
CA ARG A 194 -29.36 -4.95 40.60
C ARG A 194 -30.61 -4.83 41.48
N LEU A 195 -31.66 -5.61 41.20
CA LEU A 195 -32.90 -5.62 41.98
C LEU A 195 -32.71 -6.35 43.32
N ASP A 196 -33.43 -5.93 44.35
CA ASP A 196 -33.36 -6.57 45.66
C ASP A 196 -34.08 -7.93 45.65
N PRO A 197 -33.45 -9.03 46.10
CA PRO A 197 -34.08 -10.35 46.09
C PRO A 197 -35.36 -10.49 46.93
N ASN A 198 -35.50 -9.69 47.99
CA ASN A 198 -36.60 -9.77 48.95
C ASN A 198 -37.73 -8.80 48.59
N GLU A 199 -37.40 -7.57 48.16
CA GLU A 199 -38.40 -6.56 47.82
C GLU A 199 -38.94 -6.72 46.38
N ASP A 200 -38.09 -7.13 45.43
CA ASP A 200 -38.43 -7.15 43.99
C ASP A 200 -38.67 -8.56 43.44
N ALA A 201 -38.92 -9.57 44.27
CA ALA A 201 -38.99 -10.98 43.87
C ALA A 201 -39.89 -11.26 42.65
N ALA A 202 -41.05 -10.61 42.58
CA ALA A 202 -41.98 -10.74 41.44
C ALA A 202 -41.41 -10.15 40.14
N GLN A 203 -40.66 -9.04 40.23
CA GLN A 203 -40.03 -8.40 39.07
C GLN A 203 -38.82 -9.20 38.58
N LYS A 204 -38.04 -9.79 39.50
CA LYS A 204 -36.94 -10.70 39.14
C LYS A 204 -37.44 -11.92 38.39
N SER A 205 -38.50 -12.57 38.90
CA SER A 205 -39.15 -13.71 38.23
C SER A 205 -39.63 -13.38 36.81
N LYS A 206 -40.22 -12.19 36.59
CA LYS A 206 -40.61 -11.71 35.25
C LYS A 206 -39.41 -11.54 34.32
N LEU A 207 -38.32 -10.96 34.80
CA LEU A 207 -37.09 -10.78 34.02
C LEU A 207 -36.46 -12.13 33.66
N ASP A 208 -36.39 -13.07 34.60
CA ASP A 208 -35.87 -14.42 34.36
C ASP A 208 -36.71 -15.19 33.33
N ALA A 209 -38.04 -15.09 33.40
CA ALA A 209 -38.93 -15.65 32.39
C ALA A 209 -38.66 -15.04 31.00
N ARG A 210 -38.49 -13.71 30.91
CA ARG A 210 -38.16 -13.04 29.65
C ARG A 210 -36.80 -13.45 29.11
N ILE A 211 -35.79 -13.52 29.96
CA ILE A 211 -34.44 -13.99 29.60
C ILE A 211 -34.50 -15.43 29.06
N SER A 212 -35.28 -16.30 29.69
CA SER A 212 -35.47 -17.69 29.24
C SER A 212 -36.07 -17.76 27.83
N VAL A 213 -37.12 -16.98 27.57
CA VAL A 213 -37.74 -16.88 26.23
C VAL A 213 -36.74 -16.39 25.20
N LEU A 214 -35.99 -15.33 25.49
CA LEU A 214 -34.98 -14.79 24.55
C LEU A 214 -33.85 -15.79 24.29
N LYS A 215 -33.44 -16.57 25.30
CA LYS A 215 -32.46 -17.65 25.13
C LYS A 215 -32.98 -18.77 24.23
N GLN A 216 -34.26 -19.13 24.37
CA GLN A 216 -34.89 -20.12 23.50
C GLN A 216 -34.97 -19.64 22.05
N GLU A 217 -35.37 -18.39 21.82
CA GLU A 217 -35.37 -17.76 20.49
C GLU A 217 -33.94 -17.72 19.89
N GLN A 218 -32.93 -17.43 20.71
CA GLN A 218 -31.54 -17.47 20.29
C GLN A 218 -31.10 -18.86 19.83
N GLN A 219 -31.48 -19.91 20.55
CA GLN A 219 -31.19 -21.31 20.17
C GLN A 219 -31.91 -21.69 18.88
N GLU A 220 -33.18 -21.31 18.74
CA GLU A 220 -33.97 -21.55 17.54
C GLU A 220 -33.38 -20.85 16.31
N LEU A 221 -32.95 -19.60 16.44
CA LEU A 221 -32.27 -18.90 15.34
C LEU A 221 -30.95 -19.58 14.97
N THR A 222 -30.18 -20.02 15.96
CA THR A 222 -28.89 -20.67 15.73
C THR A 222 -29.06 -22.01 15.01
N SER A 223 -30.13 -22.75 15.27
CA SER A 223 -30.41 -24.03 14.59
C SER A 223 -30.78 -23.86 13.11
N GLN A 224 -31.15 -22.65 12.67
CA GLN A 224 -31.42 -22.34 11.25
C GLN A 224 -30.15 -22.14 10.41
N ILE A 225 -28.97 -22.11 11.04
CA ILE A 225 -27.69 -22.09 10.33
C ILE A 225 -27.50 -23.45 9.64
N PRO A 226 -27.20 -23.47 8.32
CA PRO A 226 -26.94 -24.71 7.60
C PRO A 226 -25.82 -25.53 8.25
N ALA A 227 -26.02 -26.85 8.37
CA ALA A 227 -25.05 -27.75 9.02
C ALA A 227 -23.69 -27.79 8.30
N ASP A 228 -23.69 -27.55 6.98
CA ASP A 228 -22.51 -27.50 6.12
C ASP A 228 -21.80 -26.13 6.14
N TRP A 229 -22.34 -25.12 6.84
CA TRP A 229 -21.79 -23.76 6.86
C TRP A 229 -20.30 -23.71 7.17
N GLY A 230 -19.86 -24.46 8.18
CA GLY A 230 -18.46 -24.48 8.59
C GLY A 230 -17.52 -24.96 7.48
N GLN A 231 -17.96 -25.94 6.69
CA GLN A 231 -17.23 -26.44 5.53
C GLN A 231 -17.24 -25.43 4.38
N VAL A 232 -18.42 -24.94 4.01
CA VAL A 232 -18.60 -23.97 2.92
C VAL A 232 -17.79 -22.69 3.16
N HIS A 233 -17.81 -22.14 4.38
CA HIS A 233 -17.00 -20.98 4.74
C HIS A 233 -15.50 -21.29 4.70
N LYS A 234 -15.07 -22.48 5.15
CA LYS A 234 -13.67 -22.89 5.11
C LYS A 234 -13.16 -23.02 3.68
N GLU A 235 -13.92 -23.64 2.78
CA GLU A 235 -13.59 -23.78 1.37
C GLU A 235 -13.41 -22.40 0.70
N PHE A 236 -14.36 -21.48 0.89
CA PHE A 236 -14.25 -20.12 0.37
C PHE A 236 -13.09 -19.33 1.00
N SER A 237 -12.82 -19.51 2.30
CA SER A 237 -11.69 -18.88 3.00
C SER A 237 -10.34 -19.34 2.42
N VAL A 238 -10.22 -20.60 2.00
CA VAL A 238 -9.00 -21.11 1.35
C VAL A 238 -8.75 -20.38 0.03
N LEU A 239 -9.78 -20.19 -0.80
CA LEU A 239 -9.67 -19.47 -2.08
C LEU A 239 -9.22 -18.02 -1.88
N THR A 240 -9.86 -17.30 -0.96
CA THR A 240 -9.48 -15.90 -0.66
C THR A 240 -8.07 -15.79 -0.09
N LYS A 241 -7.64 -16.74 0.75
CA LYS A 241 -6.25 -16.79 1.25
C LYS A 241 -5.26 -17.09 0.12
N ALA A 242 -5.61 -17.96 -0.83
CA ALA A 242 -4.80 -18.28 -1.99
C ALA A 242 -4.60 -17.05 -2.90
N GLU A 243 -5.67 -16.30 -3.20
CA GLU A 243 -5.59 -15.03 -3.95
C GLU A 243 -4.65 -14.03 -3.25
N LEU A 244 -4.85 -13.81 -1.95
CA LEU A 244 -4.01 -12.90 -1.16
C LEU A 244 -2.54 -13.34 -1.13
N ALA A 245 -2.28 -14.64 -1.05
CA ALA A 245 -0.94 -15.20 -1.10
C ALA A 245 -0.29 -14.99 -2.47
N ALA A 246 -1.01 -15.27 -3.56
CA ALA A 246 -0.54 -15.06 -4.93
C ALA A 246 -0.18 -13.58 -5.19
N ARG A 247 -1.07 -12.64 -4.82
CA ARG A 247 -0.77 -11.20 -4.93
C ARG A 247 0.43 -10.78 -4.09
N LYS A 248 0.55 -11.25 -2.85
CA LYS A 248 1.72 -10.94 -1.99
C LYS A 248 3.01 -11.49 -2.57
N LYS A 249 2.98 -12.71 -3.14
CA LYS A 249 4.11 -13.36 -3.80
C LYS A 249 4.55 -12.53 -5.01
N TYR A 250 3.63 -12.22 -5.93
CA TYR A 250 3.88 -11.33 -7.06
C TYR A 250 4.55 -10.02 -6.63
N ARG A 251 3.95 -9.30 -5.67
CA ARG A 251 4.47 -8.02 -5.15
C ARG A 251 5.89 -8.11 -4.62
N ARG A 252 6.19 -9.16 -3.84
CA ARG A 252 7.54 -9.39 -3.30
C ARG A 252 8.52 -9.68 -4.43
N THR A 253 8.13 -10.52 -5.38
CA THR A 253 8.98 -10.88 -6.53
C THR A 253 9.33 -9.66 -7.37
N VAL A 254 8.36 -8.81 -7.74
CA VAL A 254 8.66 -7.61 -8.55
C VAL A 254 9.48 -6.57 -7.78
N ASP A 255 9.25 -6.40 -6.47
CA ASP A 255 10.08 -5.55 -5.62
C ASP A 255 11.54 -6.10 -5.56
N SER A 256 11.71 -7.43 -5.47
CA SER A 256 13.01 -8.12 -5.48
C SER A 256 13.67 -8.17 -6.87
N ALA A 257 12.92 -8.04 -7.94
CA ALA A 257 13.44 -7.93 -9.30
C ALA A 257 14.00 -6.54 -9.58
N TYR A 258 13.37 -5.49 -9.06
CA TYR A 258 13.71 -4.11 -9.40
C TYR A 258 14.69 -3.45 -8.42
N SER A 259 14.55 -3.67 -7.10
CA SER A 259 15.41 -3.02 -6.08
C SER A 259 16.91 -3.25 -6.30
N PRO A 260 17.38 -4.49 -6.58
CA PRO A 260 18.81 -4.72 -6.82
C PRO A 260 19.37 -3.94 -8.01
N VAL A 261 18.56 -3.75 -9.06
CA VAL A 261 18.94 -3.03 -10.27
C VAL A 261 19.15 -1.55 -9.95
N THR A 262 18.20 -0.93 -9.25
CA THR A 262 18.34 0.46 -8.81
C THR A 262 19.48 0.64 -7.81
N ASP A 263 19.67 -0.34 -6.91
CA ASP A 263 20.76 -0.32 -5.94
C ASP A 263 22.14 -0.36 -6.63
N LEU A 264 22.27 -1.14 -7.71
CA LEU A 264 23.47 -1.21 -8.52
C LEU A 264 23.71 0.09 -9.30
N ILE A 265 22.67 0.65 -9.93
CA ILE A 265 22.78 1.94 -10.64
C ILE A 265 23.28 3.02 -9.69
N GLU A 266 22.63 3.19 -8.53
CA GLU A 266 23.02 4.19 -7.53
C GLU A 266 24.46 3.95 -7.02
N LEU A 267 24.85 2.68 -6.86
CA LEU A 267 26.21 2.35 -6.45
C LEU A 267 27.24 2.80 -7.50
N ILE A 268 27.02 2.47 -8.77
CA ILE A 268 27.94 2.79 -9.87
C ILE A 268 27.96 4.30 -10.12
N GLU A 269 26.81 4.99 -10.04
CA GLU A 269 26.75 6.46 -10.18
C GLU A 269 27.50 7.18 -9.06
N ALA A 270 27.60 6.58 -7.88
CA ALA A 270 28.38 7.15 -6.78
C ALA A 270 29.90 7.03 -6.96
N THR A 271 30.39 6.45 -8.07
CA THR A 271 31.83 6.26 -8.35
C THR A 271 32.59 7.58 -8.44
N GLU A 272 32.01 8.63 -9.04
CA GLU A 272 32.69 9.93 -9.11
C GLU A 272 32.96 10.53 -7.72
N VAL A 273 31.96 10.47 -6.83
CA VAL A 273 32.09 10.94 -5.45
C VAL A 273 33.03 10.05 -4.63
N PHE A 274 33.04 8.73 -4.93
CA PHE A 274 33.96 7.78 -4.33
C PHE A 274 35.42 8.07 -4.71
N ASN A 275 35.68 8.36 -5.98
CA ASN A 275 37.02 8.65 -6.50
C ASN A 275 37.58 9.97 -5.93
N LYS A 276 36.73 10.96 -5.67
CA LYS A 276 37.15 12.23 -5.04
C LYS A 276 37.74 12.09 -3.62
N LEU A 277 37.54 10.95 -2.96
CA LEU A 277 38.07 10.69 -1.61
C LEU A 277 39.40 9.92 -1.60
N GLU A 278 39.98 9.60 -2.77
CA GLU A 278 41.28 8.90 -2.88
C GLU A 278 42.37 9.67 -2.14
N THR A 279 42.58 10.92 -2.55
CA THR A 279 43.63 11.79 -2.00
C THR A 279 43.44 12.02 -0.50
N GLU A 280 42.20 12.24 -0.04
CA GLU A 280 41.93 12.46 1.39
C GLU A 280 42.21 11.19 2.22
N LEU A 281 41.96 10.00 1.68
CA LEU A 281 42.29 8.73 2.35
C LEU A 281 43.80 8.53 2.46
N ASP A 282 44.53 8.76 1.36
CA ASP A 282 45.98 8.57 1.31
C ASP A 282 46.70 9.61 2.18
N ASP A 283 46.31 10.88 2.10
CA ASP A 283 46.87 11.96 2.92
C ASP A 283 46.72 11.69 4.42
N LEU A 284 45.53 11.26 4.86
CA LEU A 284 45.28 10.96 6.27
C LEU A 284 46.02 9.70 6.72
N ARG A 285 46.16 8.70 5.84
CA ARG A 285 46.99 7.52 6.11
C ARG A 285 48.45 7.91 6.30
N ASP A 286 49.00 8.70 5.38
CA ASP A 286 50.40 9.11 5.41
C ASP A 286 50.70 10.01 6.61
N GLN A 287 49.78 10.88 7.02
CA GLN A 287 49.92 11.65 8.27
C GLN A 287 50.05 10.74 9.49
N VAL A 288 49.23 9.69 9.60
CA VAL A 288 49.30 8.73 10.72
C VAL A 288 50.60 7.91 10.67
N VAL A 289 51.04 7.50 9.49
CA VAL A 289 52.31 6.78 9.29
C VAL A 289 53.51 7.65 9.65
N ASN A 290 53.48 8.93 9.27
CA ASN A 290 54.56 9.89 9.51
C ASN A 290 54.57 10.46 10.95
N GLY A 291 53.75 9.91 11.85
CA GLY A 291 53.78 10.23 13.28
C GLY A 291 52.98 11.47 13.68
N ALA A 292 51.92 11.82 12.96
CA ALA A 292 51.00 12.88 13.37
C ALA A 292 50.41 12.63 14.77
N ASN A 293 50.09 13.71 15.48
CA ASN A 293 49.49 13.65 16.80
C ASN A 293 48.13 12.91 16.75
N SER A 294 47.95 11.95 17.66
CA SER A 294 46.77 11.09 17.68
C SER A 294 45.47 11.84 17.96
N GLU A 295 45.49 12.94 18.71
CA GLU A 295 44.30 13.76 19.00
C GLU A 295 43.83 14.53 17.76
N ASP A 296 44.78 15.10 17.01
CA ASP A 296 44.51 15.90 15.79
C ASP A 296 43.91 15.04 14.67
N MET A 297 44.12 13.72 14.71
CA MET A 297 43.63 12.77 13.71
C MET A 297 42.20 12.26 13.96
N ILE A 298 41.61 12.53 15.12
CA ILE A 298 40.29 11.98 15.47
C ILE A 298 39.17 12.57 14.60
N GLU A 299 39.11 13.89 14.47
CA GLU A 299 38.05 14.57 13.71
C GLU A 299 38.21 14.42 12.18
N PRO A 300 39.41 14.50 11.58
CA PRO A 300 39.60 14.20 10.16
C PRO A 300 39.15 12.78 9.80
N LEU A 301 39.58 11.75 10.54
CA LEU A 301 39.15 10.37 10.29
C LEU A 301 37.64 10.16 10.50
N LYS A 302 37.03 10.90 11.43
CA LYS A 302 35.57 10.88 11.62
C LYS A 302 34.84 11.49 10.44
N THR A 303 35.37 12.57 9.88
CA THR A 303 34.82 13.26 8.71
C THR A 303 34.93 12.37 7.47
N LEU A 304 36.11 11.80 7.22
CA LEU A 304 36.33 10.84 6.13
C LEU A 304 35.43 9.60 6.26
N ALA A 305 35.31 9.03 7.47
CA ALA A 305 34.38 7.93 7.71
C ALA A 305 32.92 8.34 7.44
N LYS A 306 32.52 9.59 7.71
CA LYS A 306 31.18 10.08 7.40
C LYS A 306 30.97 10.24 5.89
N GLN A 307 31.95 10.78 5.16
CA GLN A 307 31.91 10.91 3.70
C GLN A 307 31.77 9.53 3.04
N PHE A 308 32.65 8.57 3.33
CA PHE A 308 32.48 7.19 2.84
C PHE A 308 31.19 6.54 3.32
N GLY A 309 30.72 6.86 4.52
CA GLY A 309 29.44 6.37 5.04
C GLY A 309 28.21 6.84 4.28
N SER A 310 28.31 7.96 3.56
CA SER A 310 27.25 8.48 2.69
C SER A 310 27.25 7.86 1.29
N ILE A 311 28.33 7.17 0.92
CA ILE A 311 28.51 6.55 -0.40
C ILE A 311 28.01 5.11 -0.38
N LYS A 312 27.10 4.77 -1.29
CA LYS A 312 26.55 3.42 -1.40
C LYS A 312 27.64 2.41 -1.74
N GLY A 313 27.71 1.32 -0.97
CA GLY A 313 28.74 0.28 -1.11
C GLY A 313 30.07 0.53 -0.38
N ALA A 314 30.31 1.73 0.17
CA ALA A 314 31.57 2.07 0.85
C ALA A 314 31.57 1.80 2.38
N SER A 315 30.58 1.05 2.89
CA SER A 315 30.41 0.79 4.33
C SER A 315 31.58 0.04 4.97
N LYS A 316 32.27 -0.83 4.22
CA LYS A 316 33.46 -1.55 4.70
C LYS A 316 34.64 -0.61 4.93
N ILE A 317 34.89 0.32 4.00
CA ILE A 317 35.95 1.34 4.10
C ILE A 317 35.66 2.24 5.30
N LYS A 318 34.43 2.76 5.38
CA LYS A 318 33.93 3.52 6.54
C LYS A 318 34.15 2.79 7.88
N SER A 319 33.92 1.47 7.90
CA SER A 319 34.13 0.64 9.09
C SER A 319 35.61 0.59 9.49
N GLN A 320 36.52 0.41 8.54
CA GLN A 320 37.96 0.38 8.81
C GLN A 320 38.49 1.73 9.29
N ILE A 321 38.13 2.83 8.63
CA ILE A 321 38.49 4.19 9.07
C ILE A 321 37.93 4.47 10.48
N SER A 322 36.71 4.02 10.78
CA SER A 322 36.13 4.14 12.12
C SER A 322 36.90 3.35 13.18
N LYS A 323 37.47 2.20 12.84
CA LYS A 323 38.31 1.41 13.75
C LYS A 323 39.68 2.05 13.94
N ALA A 324 40.28 2.59 12.87
CA ALA A 324 41.52 3.35 12.95
C ALA A 324 41.39 4.54 13.91
N ARG A 325 40.34 5.35 13.73
CA ARG A 325 40.00 6.45 14.65
C ARG A 325 39.86 5.98 16.11
N ARG A 326 39.14 4.87 16.35
CA ARG A 326 38.96 4.30 17.70
C ARG A 326 40.26 3.76 18.30
N ALA A 327 41.24 3.37 17.48
CA ALA A 327 42.54 2.91 17.94
C ALA A 327 43.40 4.10 18.42
N LEU A 328 43.28 5.25 17.76
CA LEU A 328 43.95 6.51 18.13
C LEU A 328 43.29 7.20 19.33
N SER A 329 41.96 7.13 19.47
CA SER A 329 41.23 7.80 20.54
C SER A 329 41.31 7.13 21.92
N LYS A 330 42.21 6.15 22.12
CA LYS A 330 42.35 5.45 23.40
C LYS A 330 43.26 6.23 24.33
N LYS A 331 43.09 6.03 25.64
CA LYS A 331 44.00 6.58 26.67
C LYS A 331 45.48 6.28 26.37
N THR A 332 45.75 5.12 25.77
CA THR A 332 47.02 4.79 25.13
C THR A 332 46.77 4.54 23.63
N PRO A 333 47.12 5.48 22.74
CA PRO A 333 46.91 5.34 21.30
C PRO A 333 47.62 4.11 20.73
N LYS A 334 46.91 3.33 19.91
CA LYS A 334 47.46 2.13 19.25
C LYS A 334 47.76 2.44 17.77
N ILE A 335 48.87 3.12 17.52
CA ILE A 335 49.24 3.65 16.20
C ILE A 335 49.36 2.55 15.14
N GLU A 336 50.10 1.48 15.42
CA GLU A 336 50.26 0.35 14.48
C GLU A 336 48.91 -0.28 14.07
N LYS A 337 47.97 -0.40 15.01
CA LYS A 337 46.62 -0.90 14.71
C LYS A 337 45.80 0.09 13.89
N ALA A 338 46.03 1.39 14.08
CA ALA A 338 45.38 2.41 13.28
C ALA A 338 45.88 2.36 11.83
N ILE A 339 47.20 2.27 11.64
CA ILE A 339 47.84 2.11 10.32
C ILE A 339 47.31 0.86 9.62
N SER A 340 47.32 -0.30 10.29
CA SER A 340 46.80 -1.55 9.73
C SER A 340 45.35 -1.44 9.27
N HIS A 341 44.48 -0.74 10.00
CA HIS A 341 43.11 -0.51 9.56
C HIS A 341 43.01 0.47 8.37
N LEU A 342 43.88 1.47 8.28
CA LEU A 342 43.93 2.38 7.13
C LEU A 342 44.48 1.66 5.88
N ASP A 343 45.48 0.79 6.03
CA ASP A 343 45.97 -0.09 4.96
C ASP A 343 44.85 -1.00 4.43
N GLU A 344 44.13 -1.66 5.33
CA GLU A 344 42.96 -2.46 4.96
C GLU A 344 41.89 -1.60 4.26
N ALA A 345 41.74 -0.32 4.63
CA ALA A 345 40.82 0.59 3.98
C ALA A 345 41.25 0.93 2.55
N SER A 346 42.54 1.25 2.33
CA SER A 346 43.11 1.53 1.00
C SER A 346 43.04 0.30 0.09
N VAL A 347 43.34 -0.90 0.58
CA VAL A 347 43.18 -2.14 -0.22
C VAL A 347 41.73 -2.33 -0.68
N ILE A 348 40.76 -2.17 0.22
CA ILE A 348 39.33 -2.28 -0.14
C ILE A 348 38.91 -1.16 -1.10
N TYR A 349 39.50 0.03 -0.95
CA TYR A 349 39.26 1.17 -1.81
C TYR A 349 39.72 0.89 -3.25
N ASP A 350 40.95 0.46 -3.44
CA ASP A 350 41.52 0.12 -4.75
C ASP A 350 40.76 -1.00 -5.44
N GLU A 351 40.46 -2.08 -4.71
CA GLU A 351 39.62 -3.16 -5.21
C GLU A 351 38.27 -2.62 -5.70
N GLN A 352 37.64 -1.71 -4.95
CA GLN A 352 36.36 -1.11 -5.33
C GLN A 352 36.47 -0.17 -6.52
N ARG A 353 37.49 0.69 -6.55
CA ARG A 353 37.70 1.65 -7.63
C ARG A 353 37.79 0.95 -8.98
N LEU A 354 38.62 -0.09 -9.09
CA LEU A 354 38.89 -0.80 -10.34
C LEU A 354 37.60 -1.32 -11.01
N TRP A 355 36.77 -2.06 -10.27
CA TRP A 355 35.54 -2.59 -10.88
C TRP A 355 34.45 -1.52 -11.02
N ARG A 356 34.41 -0.50 -10.16
CA ARG A 356 33.44 0.60 -10.26
C ARG A 356 33.66 1.42 -11.52
N GLU A 357 34.90 1.81 -11.79
CA GLU A 357 35.27 2.55 -13.00
C GLU A 357 34.95 1.76 -14.27
N ARG A 358 35.28 0.47 -14.28
CA ARG A 358 34.88 -0.43 -15.37
C ARG A 358 33.36 -0.50 -15.53
N ALA A 359 32.61 -0.62 -14.42
CA ALA A 359 31.16 -0.70 -14.43
C ALA A 359 30.48 0.58 -14.92
N VAL A 360 31.07 1.76 -14.71
CA VAL A 360 30.55 3.02 -15.28
C VAL A 360 30.49 2.96 -16.80
N ILE A 361 31.51 2.35 -17.44
CA ILE A 361 31.63 2.31 -18.90
C ILE A 361 30.88 1.11 -19.48
N GLU A 362 31.10 -0.09 -18.94
CA GLU A 362 30.67 -1.33 -19.56
C GLU A 362 29.26 -1.79 -19.13
N LEU A 363 28.84 -1.46 -17.91
CA LEU A 363 27.61 -2.03 -17.32
C LEU A 363 26.49 -1.01 -17.12
N LEU A 364 26.82 0.21 -16.68
CA LEU A 364 25.84 1.24 -16.34
C LEU A 364 24.90 1.60 -17.50
N PRO A 365 25.37 1.77 -18.76
CA PRO A 365 24.49 2.08 -19.88
C PRO A 365 23.45 0.97 -20.11
N GLY A 366 23.89 -0.29 -20.16
CA GLY A 366 23.03 -1.45 -20.38
C GLY A 366 22.01 -1.65 -19.25
N ILE A 367 22.46 -1.54 -18.00
CA ILE A 367 21.60 -1.66 -16.83
C ILE A 367 20.55 -0.52 -16.76
N LYS A 368 20.89 0.71 -17.17
CA LYS A 368 19.93 1.81 -17.26
C LYS A 368 18.86 1.57 -18.32
N VAL A 369 19.24 1.03 -19.48
CA VAL A 369 18.27 0.65 -20.52
C VAL A 369 17.32 -0.42 -20.00
N TYR A 370 17.84 -1.43 -19.30
CA TYR A 370 17.03 -2.45 -18.64
C TYR A 370 16.08 -1.87 -17.59
N GLU A 371 16.58 -1.04 -16.67
CA GLU A 371 15.78 -0.36 -15.66
C GLU A 371 14.61 0.41 -16.29
N GLN A 372 14.89 1.21 -17.32
CA GLN A 372 13.87 1.99 -18.03
C GLN A 372 12.79 1.11 -18.67
N ALA A 373 13.19 -0.03 -19.24
CA ALA A 373 12.25 -0.98 -19.86
C ALA A 373 11.27 -1.59 -18.85
N ILE A 374 11.74 -1.87 -17.62
CA ILE A 374 10.92 -2.52 -16.59
C ILE A 374 10.28 -1.53 -15.59
N ARG A 375 10.69 -0.26 -15.61
CA ARG A 375 10.29 0.80 -14.67
C ARG A 375 8.79 0.99 -14.55
N GLY A 376 8.10 1.04 -15.69
CA GLY A 376 6.66 1.27 -15.78
C GLY A 376 5.80 0.02 -15.54
N THR A 377 6.43 -1.13 -15.28
CA THR A 377 5.75 -2.41 -15.06
C THR A 377 6.24 -3.06 -13.76
N ILE A 378 7.32 -3.86 -13.82
CA ILE A 378 7.92 -4.56 -12.66
C ILE A 378 8.34 -3.54 -11.59
N GLY A 379 8.94 -2.43 -12.00
CA GLY A 379 9.43 -1.38 -11.11
C GLY A 379 8.38 -0.38 -10.63
N LEU A 380 7.13 -0.46 -11.10
CA LEU A 380 6.14 0.61 -10.94
C LEU A 380 5.83 0.90 -9.46
N ARG A 381 5.78 -0.16 -8.64
CA ARG A 381 5.51 -0.09 -7.19
C ARG A 381 6.58 0.66 -6.40
N LEU A 382 7.82 0.63 -6.87
CA LEU A 382 8.98 1.22 -6.20
C LEU A 382 9.30 2.64 -6.70
N GLN A 383 8.54 3.15 -7.67
CA GLN A 383 8.68 4.54 -8.10
C GLN A 383 8.30 5.50 -6.97
N LYS A 384 8.98 6.65 -6.92
CA LYS A 384 8.64 7.73 -5.98
C LYS A 384 7.20 8.23 -6.17
N ARG A 385 6.75 8.29 -7.42
CA ARG A 385 5.43 8.73 -7.84
C ARG A 385 5.03 8.04 -9.14
N LEU A 386 3.73 7.92 -9.38
CA LEU A 386 3.20 7.51 -10.68
C LEU A 386 3.44 8.61 -11.72
N ALA A 387 3.75 8.22 -12.94
CA ALA A 387 3.68 9.11 -14.08
C ALA A 387 2.23 9.59 -14.29
N LYS A 388 2.04 10.72 -14.97
CA LYS A 388 0.71 11.33 -15.15
C LYS A 388 -0.30 10.34 -15.78
N THR A 389 0.14 9.54 -16.75
CA THR A 389 -0.69 8.53 -17.42
C THR A 389 -1.13 7.41 -16.47
N GLU A 390 -0.19 6.86 -15.70
CA GLU A 390 -0.43 5.84 -14.68
C GLU A 390 -1.34 6.37 -13.57
N ALA A 391 -1.10 7.60 -13.11
CA ALA A 391 -1.89 8.26 -12.08
C ALA A 391 -3.35 8.46 -12.54
N LEU A 392 -3.58 8.82 -13.80
CA LEU A 392 -4.93 8.97 -14.36
C LEU A 392 -5.65 7.63 -14.44
N TYR A 393 -4.96 6.56 -14.82
CA TYR A 393 -5.52 5.21 -14.83
C TYR A 393 -5.90 4.76 -13.41
N VAL A 394 -4.96 4.87 -12.46
CA VAL A 394 -5.20 4.48 -11.06
C VAL A 394 -6.31 5.33 -10.43
N ALA A 395 -6.38 6.63 -10.73
CA ALA A 395 -7.47 7.48 -10.28
C ALA A 395 -8.84 7.01 -10.83
N ALA A 396 -8.92 6.63 -12.11
CA ALA A 396 -10.14 6.07 -12.70
C ALA A 396 -10.54 4.76 -12.00
N CYS A 397 -9.61 3.79 -11.93
CA CYS A 397 -9.87 2.48 -11.34
C CYS A 397 -10.28 2.55 -9.86
N THR A 398 -9.63 3.41 -9.06
CA THR A 398 -9.94 3.56 -7.63
C THR A 398 -11.23 4.32 -7.33
N SER A 399 -11.86 4.89 -8.36
CA SER A 399 -13.11 5.66 -8.19
C SER A 399 -14.36 4.77 -8.19
N GLY A 400 -14.24 3.53 -8.66
CA GLY A 400 -15.32 2.54 -8.63
C GLY A 400 -15.55 1.92 -7.26
N HIS A 401 -16.68 1.24 -7.10
CA HIS A 401 -16.95 0.41 -5.93
C HIS A 401 -16.45 -1.02 -6.13
N ARG A 402 -15.60 -1.48 -5.23
CA ARG A 402 -15.30 -2.91 -5.05
C ARG A 402 -16.15 -3.48 -3.93
N ASP A 403 -16.82 -4.60 -4.21
CA ASP A 403 -17.49 -5.41 -3.21
C ASP A 403 -16.44 -6.23 -2.46
N ILE A 404 -16.37 -6.04 -1.14
CA ILE A 404 -15.49 -6.78 -0.24
C ILE A 404 -16.31 -7.49 0.86
N SER A 405 -17.63 -7.54 0.70
CA SER A 405 -18.56 -8.04 1.72
C SER A 405 -18.39 -9.52 2.05
N LEU A 406 -17.77 -10.30 1.16
CA LEU A 406 -17.51 -11.73 1.36
C LEU A 406 -16.17 -12.01 2.07
N HIS A 407 -15.37 -10.98 2.33
CA HIS A 407 -14.15 -11.10 3.14
C HIS A 407 -14.41 -10.93 4.65
N PHE A 408 -15.60 -10.48 5.03
CA PHE A 408 -16.04 -10.29 6.42
C PHE A 408 -17.15 -11.26 6.71
#